data_AF-A0A6B3HK85-F1
#
_entry.id   AF-A0A6B3HK85-F1
#
_cell.length_a   1.000
_cell.length_b   1.000
_cell.length_c   1.000
_cell.angle_alpha   90.00
_cell.angle_beta   90.00
_cell.angle_gamma   90.00
#
_symmetry.space_group_name_H-M   'P 1'
#
loop_
_entity.id
_entity.type
_entity.pdbx_description
1 polymer ?
#
loop_
_entity_poly.entity_id
_entity_poly.type
_entity_poly.pdbx_seq_one_letter_code
_entity_poly.pdbx_strand_id
1 'polypeptide(L)'
;QEYARGPLPAPPPEPEGLAGPPVRVELDGWAGLDGVLEALGDPEGPESGVAPTFEELGVGRGLVRYRVAVPGPRIPYPLTAAGLRDRAVVYVDGVRAGVLTEESVTLPEPVAGGAVVELWVESLGR
;
A
#
# COMPACT_ATOMS: atom_id res chain seq x y z
N GLN A 1 16.98 -34.71 -2.04
CA GLN A 1 17.85 -33.69 -2.69
C GLN A 1 19.23 -33.84 -2.08
N GLU A 2 20.21 -34.22 -2.87
CA GLU A 2 21.57 -34.50 -2.41
C GLU A 2 22.36 -33.20 -2.38
N TYR A 3 22.75 -32.75 -1.19
CA TYR A 3 23.60 -31.58 -1.03
C TYR A 3 25.05 -31.97 -1.34
N ALA A 4 25.76 -31.14 -2.12
CA ALA A 4 27.16 -31.36 -2.43
C ALA A 4 28.02 -31.30 -1.15
N ARG A 5 28.79 -32.36 -0.86
CA ARG A 5 29.70 -32.44 0.31
C ARG A 5 31.08 -31.78 0.08
N GLY A 6 31.20 -30.93 -0.93
CA GLY A 6 32.44 -30.21 -1.28
C GLY A 6 32.46 -28.77 -0.74
N PRO A 7 33.62 -28.08 -0.84
CA PRO A 7 33.68 -26.65 -0.53
C PRO A 7 32.69 -25.88 -1.42
N LEU A 8 32.06 -24.86 -0.84
CA LEU A 8 31.16 -23.99 -1.60
C LEU A 8 31.92 -23.35 -2.77
N PRO A 9 31.29 -23.19 -3.95
CA PRO A 9 31.88 -22.40 -5.02
C PRO A 9 32.12 -20.97 -4.54
N ALA A 10 33.15 -20.33 -5.06
CA ALA A 10 33.39 -18.91 -4.78
C ALA A 10 32.16 -18.09 -5.23
N PRO A 11 31.76 -17.06 -4.45
CA PRO A 11 30.72 -16.15 -4.90
C PRO A 11 31.13 -15.48 -6.22
N PRO A 12 30.17 -15.10 -7.08
CA PRO A 12 30.48 -14.30 -8.26
C PRO A 12 31.17 -12.99 -7.83
N PRO A 13 32.01 -12.40 -8.70
CA PRO A 13 32.61 -11.10 -8.43
C PRO A 13 31.52 -10.06 -8.15
N GLU A 14 31.83 -9.08 -7.31
CA GLU A 14 30.90 -7.97 -7.05
C GLU A 14 30.55 -7.27 -8.38
N PRO A 15 29.27 -6.92 -8.60
CA PRO A 15 28.88 -6.20 -9.80
C PRO A 15 29.64 -4.86 -9.84
N GLU A 16 30.28 -4.58 -10.97
CA GLU A 16 30.90 -3.28 -11.19
C GLU A 16 29.81 -2.20 -11.16
N GLY A 17 29.94 -1.26 -10.22
CA GLY A 17 29.05 -0.10 -10.15
C GLY A 17 29.12 0.73 -11.43
N LEU A 18 28.12 1.59 -11.64
CA LEU A 18 28.11 2.49 -12.80
C LEU A 18 29.42 3.31 -12.85
N ALA A 19 30.21 3.09 -13.90
CA ALA A 19 31.43 3.84 -14.13
C ALA A 19 31.10 5.26 -14.62
N GLY A 20 31.69 6.28 -14.01
CA GLY A 20 31.60 7.67 -14.47
C GLY A 20 31.14 8.67 -13.40
N PRO A 21 31.08 9.97 -13.74
CA PRO A 21 30.57 10.99 -12.85
C PRO A 21 29.05 10.83 -12.65
N PRO A 22 28.49 11.32 -11.52
CA PRO A 22 27.05 11.30 -11.29
C PRO A 22 26.26 11.97 -12.44
N VAL A 23 25.22 11.30 -12.92
CA VAL A 23 24.26 11.84 -13.89
C VAL A 23 23.08 12.44 -13.12
N ARG A 24 22.65 13.64 -13.52
CA ARG A 24 21.40 14.24 -13.05
C ARG A 24 20.31 14.03 -14.09
N VAL A 25 19.10 13.73 -13.60
CA VAL A 25 17.90 13.58 -14.41
C VAL A 25 16.84 14.50 -13.81
N GLU A 26 16.19 15.30 -14.65
CA GLU A 26 15.06 16.14 -14.27
C GLU A 26 13.77 15.33 -14.36
N LEU A 27 12.88 15.49 -13.38
CA LEU A 27 11.53 14.91 -13.44
C LEU A 27 10.63 15.89 -14.20
N ASP A 28 10.20 15.51 -15.39
CA ASP A 28 9.40 16.34 -16.30
C ASP A 28 7.89 16.08 -16.22
N GLY A 29 7.48 15.07 -15.44
CA GLY A 29 6.07 14.71 -15.26
C GLY A 29 5.80 13.88 -14.01
N TRP A 30 4.52 13.78 -13.66
CA TRP A 30 4.03 12.92 -12.59
C TRP A 30 2.60 12.48 -12.92
N ALA A 31 2.16 11.37 -12.32
CA ALA A 31 0.79 10.88 -12.39
C ALA A 31 0.23 10.69 -10.98
N GLY A 32 -1.03 11.06 -10.80
CA GLY A 32 -1.76 10.80 -9.56
C GLY A 32 -2.05 9.31 -9.40
N LEU A 33 -2.11 8.84 -8.16
CA LEU A 33 -2.25 7.42 -7.85
C LEU A 33 -3.58 6.83 -8.36
N ASP A 34 -4.66 7.62 -8.35
CA ASP A 34 -5.94 7.23 -8.97
C ASP A 34 -5.81 6.98 -10.47
N GLY A 35 -5.11 7.86 -11.19
CA GLY A 35 -4.87 7.69 -12.63
C GLY A 35 -3.94 6.52 -12.93
N VAL A 36 -2.98 6.24 -12.04
CA VAL A 36 -2.13 5.04 -12.15
C VAL A 36 -2.96 3.78 -11.92
N LEU A 37 -3.83 3.74 -10.91
CA LEU A 37 -4.73 2.60 -10.70
C LEU A 37 -5.70 2.42 -11.86
N GLU A 38 -6.26 3.50 -12.41
CA GLU A 38 -7.16 3.40 -13.57
C GLU A 38 -6.44 2.81 -14.79
N ALA A 39 -5.18 3.19 -15.01
CA ALA A 39 -4.43 2.75 -16.18
C ALA A 39 -3.75 1.37 -16.01
N LEU A 40 -3.28 1.04 -14.81
CA LEU A 40 -2.42 -0.12 -14.54
C LEU A 40 -2.95 -1.08 -13.48
N GLY A 41 -3.98 -0.69 -12.73
CA GLY A 41 -4.57 -1.50 -11.68
C GLY A 41 -5.46 -2.61 -12.22
N ASP A 42 -5.64 -3.64 -11.41
CA ASP A 42 -6.66 -4.65 -11.67
C ASP A 42 -8.07 -4.02 -11.59
N PRO A 43 -9.06 -4.60 -12.29
CA PRO A 43 -10.44 -4.13 -12.20
C PRO A 43 -10.95 -4.07 -10.76
N GLU A 44 -11.74 -3.04 -10.44
CA GLU A 44 -12.34 -2.91 -9.12
C GLU A 44 -13.21 -4.14 -8.79
N GLY A 45 -12.92 -4.75 -7.64
CA GLY A 45 -13.68 -5.89 -7.15
C GLY A 45 -15.10 -5.50 -6.72
N PRO A 46 -16.01 -6.49 -6.57
CA PRO A 46 -17.35 -6.23 -6.06
C PRO A 46 -17.30 -5.69 -4.62
N GLU A 47 -18.34 -4.98 -4.21
CA GLU A 47 -18.50 -4.55 -2.82
C GLU A 47 -18.46 -5.76 -1.86
N SER A 48 -17.79 -5.59 -0.72
CA SER A 48 -17.67 -6.62 0.30
C SER A 48 -17.94 -6.02 1.69
N GLY A 49 -18.60 -6.79 2.54
CA GLY A 49 -18.82 -6.42 3.95
C GLY A 49 -17.55 -6.48 4.81
N VAL A 50 -16.50 -7.15 4.31
CA VAL A 50 -15.18 -7.25 4.95
C VAL A 50 -14.13 -6.96 3.90
N ALA A 51 -13.10 -6.18 4.25
CA ALA A 51 -11.99 -5.89 3.36
C ALA A 51 -11.28 -7.19 2.95
N PRO A 52 -11.26 -7.56 1.64
CA PRO A 52 -10.53 -8.74 1.18
C PRO A 52 -9.04 -8.61 1.45
N THR A 53 -8.34 -9.71 1.69
CA THR A 53 -6.88 -9.69 1.84
C THR A 53 -6.18 -9.48 0.50
N PHE A 54 -4.89 -9.14 0.54
CA PHE A 54 -4.07 -9.03 -0.67
C PHE A 54 -4.03 -10.35 -1.45
N GLU A 55 -3.93 -11.50 -0.76
CA GLU A 55 -3.94 -12.82 -1.38
C GLU A 55 -5.28 -13.13 -2.05
N GLU A 56 -6.40 -12.76 -1.43
CA GLU A 56 -7.74 -12.92 -2.02
C GLU A 56 -7.91 -12.06 -3.28
N LEU A 57 -7.23 -10.91 -3.33
CA LEU A 57 -7.17 -10.03 -4.50
C LEU A 57 -6.11 -10.47 -5.52
N GLY A 58 -5.32 -11.51 -5.25
CA GLY A 58 -4.23 -11.95 -6.12
C GLY A 58 -3.01 -11.03 -6.12
N VAL A 59 -2.91 -10.10 -5.17
CA VAL A 59 -1.82 -9.14 -5.04
C VAL A 59 -0.73 -9.71 -4.16
N GLY A 60 0.39 -10.15 -4.77
CA GLY A 60 1.52 -10.71 -4.01
C GLY A 60 2.38 -9.65 -3.31
N ARG A 61 2.54 -8.48 -3.93
CA ARG A 61 3.30 -7.31 -3.44
C ARG A 61 2.73 -6.05 -4.07
N GLY A 62 2.88 -4.91 -3.41
CA GLY A 62 2.48 -3.61 -3.95
C GLY A 62 1.40 -2.95 -3.12
N LEU A 63 0.37 -2.45 -3.81
CA LEU A 63 -0.58 -1.48 -3.28
C LEU A 63 -2.02 -1.91 -3.56
N VAL A 64 -2.90 -1.77 -2.58
CA VAL A 64 -4.35 -1.94 -2.74
C VAL A 64 -5.07 -0.71 -2.21
N ARG A 65 -6.07 -0.23 -2.96
CA ARG A 65 -7.00 0.82 -2.49
C ARG A 65 -8.27 0.16 -1.98
N TYR A 66 -8.57 0.37 -0.70
CA TYR A 66 -9.89 0.09 -0.13
C TYR A 66 -10.69 1.37 -0.01
N ARG A 67 -11.94 1.37 -0.46
CA ARG A 67 -12.86 2.51 -0.35
C ARG A 67 -14.08 2.10 0.45
N VAL A 68 -14.45 2.92 1.43
CA VAL A 68 -15.62 2.67 2.30
C VAL A 68 -16.44 3.95 2.47
N ALA A 69 -17.75 3.84 2.23
CA ALA A 69 -18.70 4.87 2.61
C ALA A 69 -19.14 4.64 4.06
N VAL A 70 -18.85 5.59 4.94
CA VAL A 70 -19.22 5.51 6.36
C VAL A 70 -20.71 5.78 6.50
N PRO A 71 -21.52 4.82 7.01
CA PRO A 71 -22.96 5.05 7.16
C PRO A 71 -23.26 6.26 8.03
N GLY A 72 -24.27 7.06 7.64
CA GLY A 72 -24.65 8.28 8.32
C GLY A 72 -26.15 8.58 8.23
N PRO A 73 -26.62 9.63 8.95
CA PRO A 73 -25.83 10.53 9.80
C PRO A 73 -25.46 9.91 11.16
N ARG A 74 -24.22 10.10 11.61
CA ARG A 74 -23.74 9.75 12.97
C ARG A 74 -22.61 10.69 13.42
N ILE A 75 -22.44 10.82 14.73
CA ILE A 75 -21.32 11.58 15.32
C ILE A 75 -19.96 10.99 14.91
N PRO A 76 -18.86 11.77 14.94
CA PRO A 76 -17.52 11.25 14.67
C PRO A 76 -17.12 10.14 15.65
N TYR A 77 -16.56 9.06 15.12
CA TYR A 77 -15.96 7.97 15.90
C TYR A 77 -14.53 7.67 15.44
N PRO A 78 -13.68 7.11 16.32
CA PRO A 78 -12.37 6.61 15.92
C PRO A 78 -12.48 5.62 14.76
N LEU A 79 -11.62 5.78 13.75
CA LEU A 79 -11.48 4.83 12.65
C LEU A 79 -10.20 4.04 12.82
N THR A 80 -10.33 2.72 12.96
CA THR A 80 -9.23 1.78 13.16
C THR A 80 -9.16 0.77 12.01
N ALA A 81 -8.00 0.63 11.39
CA ALA A 81 -7.72 -0.42 10.42
C ALA A 81 -7.20 -1.68 11.15
N ALA A 82 -8.12 -2.47 11.69
CA ALA A 82 -7.76 -3.69 12.42
C ALA A 82 -7.06 -4.71 11.52
N GLY A 83 -5.94 -5.26 11.99
CA GLY A 83 -5.15 -6.24 11.22
C GLY A 83 -4.34 -5.65 10.06
N LEU A 84 -4.18 -4.32 10.00
CA LEU A 84 -3.37 -3.65 8.99
C LEU A 84 -1.94 -4.20 8.97
N ARG A 85 -1.48 -4.56 7.77
CA ARG A 85 -0.08 -4.86 7.45
C ARG A 85 0.23 -4.34 6.04
N ASP A 86 1.25 -3.53 5.80
CA ASP A 86 2.19 -2.95 6.77
C ASP A 86 1.84 -1.48 7.08
N ARG A 87 1.37 -0.76 6.06
CA ARG A 87 1.12 0.68 6.14
C ARG A 87 -0.09 1.07 5.30
N ALA A 88 -0.85 2.05 5.77
CA ALA A 88 -1.91 2.68 4.97
C ALA A 88 -1.79 4.21 4.98
N VAL A 89 -1.92 4.84 3.80
CA VAL A 89 -2.21 6.28 3.71
C VAL A 89 -3.72 6.45 3.57
N VAL A 90 -4.31 7.25 4.45
CA VAL A 90 -5.77 7.37 4.55
C VAL A 90 -6.24 8.75 4.14
N TYR A 91 -7.29 8.79 3.34
CA TYR A 91 -7.99 9.99 2.93
C TYR A 91 -9.44 9.93 3.40
N VAL A 92 -9.98 11.06 3.85
CA VAL A 92 -11.40 11.24 4.21
C VAL A 92 -11.93 12.35 3.33
N ASP A 93 -12.92 12.05 2.49
CA ASP A 93 -13.50 12.96 1.51
C ASP A 93 -12.43 13.64 0.62
N GLY A 94 -11.43 12.85 0.20
CA GLY A 94 -10.31 13.31 -0.62
C GLY A 94 -9.21 14.09 0.11
N VAL A 95 -9.35 14.33 1.43
CA VAL A 95 -8.36 15.04 2.24
C VAL A 95 -7.49 14.05 3.01
N ARG A 96 -6.17 14.21 2.97
CA ARG A 96 -5.24 13.33 3.68
C ARG A 96 -5.44 13.41 5.20
N ALA A 97 -5.94 12.33 5.78
CA ALA A 97 -6.32 12.25 7.19
C ALA A 97 -5.23 11.65 8.08
N GLY A 98 -4.35 10.80 7.53
CA GLY A 98 -3.27 10.22 8.31
C GLY A 98 -2.52 9.10 7.62
N VAL A 99 -1.55 8.55 8.35
CA VAL A 99 -0.84 7.33 8.00
C VAL A 99 -1.04 6.35 9.15
N LEU A 100 -1.45 5.13 8.82
CA LEU A 100 -1.58 4.03 9.77
C LEU A 100 -0.42 3.05 9.57
N THR A 101 0.04 2.45 10.66
CA THR A 101 1.04 1.37 10.70
C THR A 101 0.57 0.28 11.65
N GLU A 102 1.30 -0.83 11.75
CA GLU A 102 1.02 -1.89 12.72
C GLU A 102 0.98 -1.38 14.17
N GLU A 103 1.86 -0.42 14.52
CA GLU A 103 1.93 0.17 15.86
C GLU A 103 0.90 1.29 16.06
N SER A 104 0.30 1.80 14.98
CA SER A 104 -0.59 2.96 14.98
C SER A 104 -1.72 2.76 13.97
N VAL A 105 -2.67 1.90 14.35
CA VAL A 105 -3.77 1.44 13.48
C VAL A 105 -5.00 2.35 13.47
N THR A 106 -5.02 3.43 14.26
CA THR A 106 -6.17 4.33 14.41
C THR A 106 -5.82 5.74 13.94
N LEU A 107 -6.74 6.38 13.21
CA LEU A 107 -6.56 7.78 12.79
C LEU A 107 -6.48 8.72 14.00
N PRO A 108 -5.69 9.82 13.90
CA PRO A 108 -5.61 10.82 14.95
C PRO A 108 -6.93 11.56 15.16
N GLU A 109 -7.65 11.84 14.07
CA GLU A 109 -8.95 12.51 14.08
C GLU A 109 -10.10 11.51 13.82
N PRO A 110 -11.23 11.63 14.53
CA PRO A 110 -12.38 10.76 14.32
C PRO A 110 -13.11 11.08 13.02
N VAL A 111 -13.83 10.08 12.47
CA VAL A 111 -14.53 10.19 11.19
C VAL A 111 -16.04 10.19 11.38
N ALA A 112 -16.72 11.19 10.81
CA ALA A 112 -18.17 11.35 10.86
C ALA A 112 -18.91 10.38 9.92
N GLY A 113 -20.20 10.16 10.19
CA GLY A 113 -21.09 9.49 9.24
C GLY A 113 -21.28 10.29 7.96
N GLY A 114 -21.42 9.58 6.83
CA GLY A 114 -21.59 10.17 5.51
C GLY A 114 -20.28 10.45 4.77
N ALA A 115 -19.13 10.29 5.43
CA ALA A 115 -17.82 10.45 4.81
C ALA A 115 -17.47 9.25 3.92
N VAL A 116 -16.67 9.49 2.89
CA VAL A 116 -15.98 8.45 2.10
C VAL A 116 -14.54 8.37 2.58
N VAL A 117 -14.11 7.17 2.96
CA VAL A 117 -12.74 6.91 3.40
C VAL A 117 -12.04 6.03 2.38
N GLU A 118 -10.82 6.42 2.01
CA GLU A 118 -9.95 5.65 1.13
C GLU A 118 -8.69 5.29 1.89
N LEU A 119 -8.34 4.00 1.89
CA LEU A 119 -7.13 3.46 2.48
C LEU A 119 -6.26 2.90 1.37
N TRP A 120 -5.10 3.52 1.17
CA TRP A 120 -4.07 3.06 0.26
C TRP A 120 -3.07 2.23 1.04
N VAL A 121 -3.26 0.93 1.01
CA VAL A 121 -2.50 -0.04 1.81
C VAL A 121 -1.34 -0.56 0.99
N GLU A 122 -0.14 -0.54 1.57
CA GLU A 122 1.09 -1.01 0.95
C GLU A 122 1.63 -2.24 1.70
N SER A 123 2.07 -3.25 0.93
CA SER A 123 2.84 -4.38 1.45
C SER A 123 4.33 -4.13 1.22
N LEU A 124 5.09 -3.95 2.31
CA LEU A 124 6.52 -3.68 2.33
C LEU A 124 7.38 -4.95 2.36
N GLY A 125 6.75 -6.12 2.27
CA GLY A 125 7.39 -7.43 2.22
C GLY A 125 7.41 -8.13 3.57
N ARG A 126 7.11 -9.43 3.56
CA ARG A 126 7.30 -10.33 4.70
C ARG A 126 8.73 -10.85 4.77
#